data_AF-A0A960XXW9-F1
#
_entry.id   AF-A0A960XXW9-F1
#
_cell.length_a   1.000
_cell.length_b   1.000
_cell.length_c   1.000
_cell.angle_alpha   90.00
_cell.angle_beta   90.00
_cell.angle_gamma   90.00
#
_symmetry.space_group_name_H-M   'P 1'
#
loop_
_entity.id
_entity.type
_entity.pdbx_description
1 polymer ?
#
loop_
_entity_poly.entity_id
_entity_poly.type
_entity_poly.pdbx_seq_one_letter_code
_entity_poly.pdbx_strand_id
1 'polypeptide(L)'
;MLKMPEPMSRRKKSRGRLWIWLIPITVLGAAAFFFGQDLWRYFEVRFASDSLLRLEDRTQAYLSSYQRYREMEPPSSTDNPAENPYFKLQDALFQQIDENRKIIEIISRTEDDLGTMAAWRGRYELYELLLRIQLNGRNLVEFAGRGYLPPLRPSLLEERSLESIGFSLSRHMRRALAYNPDGDYASLAHFGIALGDLMYFGRTDPAILDHLDAVKPEQLPAQLRDEWTWVAAGLYSLLGREDGLKITLEPAAENAGNETTAPASAPTVVLVEPYQKQLLMGYARFQSKNYMQALYAVRQVKYDPSVPDFYRAEAARMEGEINAKQNGPYFALPYLEEALRISGEDPFLRERLNAFLPKNR
;
A
#
# COMPACT_ATOMS: atom_id res chain seq x y z
N MET A 1 55.83 -39.46 82.74
CA MET A 1 54.41 -39.05 82.90
C MET A 1 53.76 -39.06 81.52
N LEU A 2 52.95 -40.07 81.24
CA LEU A 2 52.16 -40.21 80.01
C LEU A 2 50.69 -40.14 80.42
N LYS A 3 49.96 -39.11 79.98
CA LYS A 3 48.50 -39.02 80.12
C LYS A 3 47.86 -39.42 78.78
N MET A 4 46.95 -40.39 78.85
CA MET A 4 46.14 -40.90 77.74
C MET A 4 45.17 -39.82 77.20
N PRO A 5 44.73 -39.94 75.93
CA PRO A 5 43.75 -39.04 75.33
C PRO A 5 42.30 -39.42 75.70
N GLU A 6 41.47 -38.42 75.99
CA GLU A 6 40.01 -38.56 76.14
C GLU A 6 39.28 -38.57 74.78
N PRO A 7 38.15 -39.29 74.64
CA PRO A 7 37.45 -39.44 73.37
C PRO A 7 36.53 -38.26 73.01
N MET A 8 36.44 -38.02 71.70
CA MET A 8 35.61 -37.02 71.02
C MET A 8 34.13 -36.97 71.47
N SER A 9 33.64 -35.77 71.78
CA SER A 9 32.21 -35.50 71.90
C SER A 9 31.58 -35.23 70.51
N ARG A 10 30.66 -36.11 70.11
CA ARG A 10 29.85 -36.00 68.88
C ARG A 10 28.90 -34.80 68.97
N ARG A 11 29.07 -33.82 68.07
CA ARG A 11 28.15 -32.69 67.87
C ARG A 11 26.82 -33.19 67.28
N LYS A 12 25.71 -33.10 68.03
CA LYS A 12 24.34 -33.40 67.56
C LYS A 12 23.93 -32.39 66.47
N LYS A 13 23.77 -32.82 65.21
CA LYS A 13 23.18 -32.02 64.11
C LYS A 13 21.68 -31.82 64.38
N SER A 14 21.30 -30.59 64.72
CA SER A 14 19.91 -30.14 64.83
C SER A 14 19.21 -30.18 63.45
N ARG A 15 18.37 -31.19 63.22
CA ARG A 15 17.43 -31.30 62.08
C ARG A 15 16.01 -30.89 62.51
N GLY A 16 15.80 -29.62 62.85
CA GLY A 16 14.46 -29.12 63.18
C GLY A 16 14.30 -27.68 62.71
N ARG A 17 13.23 -27.43 61.94
CA ARG A 17 12.71 -26.13 61.41
C ARG A 17 12.66 -25.95 59.88
N LEU A 18 12.72 -27.03 59.09
CA LEU A 18 12.33 -26.96 57.66
C LEU A 18 10.82 -26.75 57.47
N TRP A 19 10.00 -27.19 58.44
CA TRP A 19 8.54 -27.03 58.41
C TRP A 19 8.06 -25.56 58.49
N ILE A 20 8.87 -24.64 59.02
CA ILE A 20 8.52 -23.21 59.10
C ILE A 20 8.43 -22.60 57.69
N TRP A 21 9.14 -23.16 56.71
CA TRP A 21 9.10 -22.73 55.32
C TRP A 21 7.91 -23.28 54.54
N LEU A 22 7.22 -24.33 55.04
CA LEU A 22 6.06 -24.88 54.33
C LEU A 22 4.89 -23.89 54.30
N ILE A 23 4.67 -23.14 55.38
CA ILE A 23 3.58 -22.15 55.45
C ILE A 23 3.73 -21.05 54.38
N PRO A 24 4.86 -20.31 54.28
CA PRO A 24 5.03 -19.31 53.24
C PRO A 24 5.03 -19.92 51.82
N ILE A 25 5.55 -21.14 51.63
CA ILE A 25 5.48 -21.84 50.33
C ILE A 25 4.02 -22.18 49.96
N THR A 26 3.21 -22.66 50.90
CA THR A 26 1.79 -22.96 50.65
C THR A 26 0.96 -21.71 50.42
N VAL A 27 1.27 -20.60 51.10
CA VAL A 27 0.59 -19.32 50.86
C VAL A 27 0.97 -18.74 49.49
N LEU A 28 2.23 -18.82 49.09
CA LEU A 28 2.68 -18.44 47.73
C LEU A 28 2.07 -19.36 46.66
N GLY A 29 2.01 -20.67 46.92
CA GLY A 29 1.38 -21.65 46.03
C GLY A 29 -0.12 -21.43 45.87
N ALA A 30 -0.83 -21.13 46.96
CA ALA A 30 -2.25 -20.77 46.93
C ALA A 30 -2.48 -19.43 46.23
N ALA A 31 -1.65 -18.41 46.50
CA ALA A 31 -1.74 -17.13 45.80
C ALA A 31 -1.47 -17.27 44.30
N ALA A 32 -0.49 -18.08 43.90
CA ALA A 32 -0.24 -18.40 42.50
C ALA A 32 -1.36 -19.23 41.87
N PHE A 33 -2.04 -20.09 42.63
CA PHE A 33 -3.17 -20.88 42.12
C PHE A 33 -4.44 -20.04 41.96
N PHE A 34 -4.75 -19.16 42.92
CA PHE A 34 -5.97 -18.34 42.91
C PHE A 34 -5.81 -17.05 42.09
N PHE A 35 -4.65 -16.41 42.12
CA PHE A 35 -4.41 -15.13 41.43
C PHE A 35 -3.43 -15.26 40.27
N GLY A 36 -2.77 -16.41 40.06
CA GLY A 36 -1.77 -16.54 38.99
C GLY A 36 -2.36 -16.50 37.60
N GLN A 37 -3.58 -16.98 37.38
CA GLN A 37 -4.26 -16.81 36.09
C GLN A 37 -4.62 -15.34 35.82
N ASP A 38 -5.06 -14.60 36.84
CA ASP A 38 -5.41 -13.19 36.70
C ASP A 38 -4.17 -12.28 36.62
N LEU A 39 -3.09 -12.59 37.35
CA LEU A 39 -1.78 -11.93 37.23
C LEU A 39 -1.13 -12.23 35.88
N TRP A 40 -1.19 -13.49 35.42
CA TRP A 40 -0.69 -13.86 34.10
C TRP A 40 -1.46 -13.14 33.00
N ARG A 41 -2.80 -13.17 33.03
CA ARG A 41 -3.66 -12.40 32.11
C ARG A 41 -3.40 -10.89 32.20
N TYR A 42 -3.21 -10.34 33.39
CA TYR A 42 -2.88 -8.93 33.58
C TYR A 42 -1.53 -8.55 32.94
N PHE A 43 -0.50 -9.39 33.11
CA PHE A 43 0.79 -9.19 32.46
C PHE A 43 0.71 -9.45 30.95
N GLU A 44 -0.02 -10.46 30.49
CA GLU A 44 -0.25 -10.80 29.09
C GLU A 44 -0.97 -9.68 28.35
N VAL A 45 -2.07 -9.16 28.90
CA VAL A 45 -2.80 -8.00 28.37
C VAL A 45 -1.93 -6.74 28.38
N ARG A 46 -1.12 -6.51 29.43
CA ARG A 46 -0.26 -5.33 29.53
C ARG A 46 0.96 -5.38 28.60
N PHE A 47 1.60 -6.53 28.45
CA PHE A 47 2.71 -6.72 27.51
C PHE A 47 2.20 -6.69 26.06
N ALA A 48 1.03 -7.26 25.78
CA ALA A 48 0.39 -7.17 24.46
C ALA A 48 0.00 -5.73 24.13
N SER A 49 -0.69 -5.01 25.02
CA SER A 49 -1.08 -3.61 24.81
C SER A 49 0.13 -2.68 24.64
N ASP A 50 1.17 -2.84 25.48
CA ASP A 50 2.41 -2.06 25.36
C ASP A 50 3.17 -2.40 24.07
N SER A 51 3.06 -3.64 23.57
CA SER A 51 3.69 -4.06 22.32
C SER A 51 2.97 -3.55 21.08
N LEU A 52 1.63 -3.48 21.12
CA LEU A 52 0.80 -2.88 20.07
C LEU A 52 1.02 -1.37 19.97
N LEU A 53 1.03 -0.66 21.11
CA LEU A 53 1.33 0.78 21.14
C LEU A 53 2.73 1.07 20.56
N ARG A 54 3.74 0.26 20.91
CA ARG A 54 5.08 0.36 20.30
C ARG A 54 5.06 0.09 18.80
N LEU A 55 4.21 -0.82 18.33
CA LEU A 55 4.07 -1.13 16.91
C LEU A 55 3.41 0.05 16.17
N GLU A 56 2.46 0.74 16.79
CA GLU A 56 1.88 1.99 16.28
C GLU A 56 2.91 3.10 16.15
N ASP A 57 3.71 3.35 17.19
CA ASP A 57 4.80 4.35 17.16
C ASP A 57 5.81 4.03 16.04
N ARG A 58 6.20 2.75 15.93
CA ARG A 58 7.08 2.27 14.85
C ARG A 58 6.44 2.44 13.47
N THR A 59 5.13 2.31 13.37
CA THR A 59 4.38 2.53 12.12
C THR A 59 4.35 4.00 11.73
N GLN A 60 4.14 4.90 12.67
CA GLN A 60 4.18 6.34 12.40
C GLN A 60 5.59 6.78 11.96
N ALA A 61 6.64 6.24 12.59
CA ALA A 61 8.03 6.46 12.17
C ALA A 61 8.32 5.91 10.76
N TYR A 62 7.74 4.75 10.42
CA TYR A 62 7.81 4.21 9.06
C TYR A 62 7.14 5.16 8.05
N LEU A 63 5.90 5.57 8.30
CA LEU A 63 5.11 6.41 7.38
C LEU A 63 5.77 7.76 7.10
N SER A 64 6.35 8.40 8.11
CA SER A 64 7.11 9.65 7.93
C SER A 64 8.39 9.47 7.11
N SER A 65 9.04 8.30 7.20
CA SER A 65 10.22 7.97 6.40
C SER A 65 9.85 7.58 4.97
N TYR A 66 8.73 6.87 4.81
CA TYR A 66 8.14 6.53 3.51
C TYR A 66 7.74 7.78 2.73
N GLN A 67 7.16 8.79 3.38
CA GLN A 67 6.82 10.05 2.73
C GLN A 67 8.06 10.74 2.12
N ARG A 68 9.17 10.79 2.89
CA ARG A 68 10.46 11.31 2.38
C ARG A 68 10.98 10.48 1.21
N TYR A 69 10.88 9.16 1.29
CA TYR A 69 11.30 8.27 0.20
C TYR A 69 10.46 8.45 -1.08
N ARG A 70 9.16 8.70 -0.94
CA ARG A 70 8.24 8.91 -2.06
C ARG A 70 8.57 10.17 -2.86
N GLU A 71 9.07 11.21 -2.20
CA GLU A 71 9.48 12.48 -2.82
C GLU A 71 10.84 12.39 -3.53
N MET A 72 11.61 11.31 -3.36
CA MET A 72 12.90 11.13 -4.02
C MET A 72 12.74 10.60 -5.45
N GLU A 73 13.47 11.21 -6.39
CA GLU A 73 13.57 10.70 -7.75
C GLU A 73 14.40 9.40 -7.78
N PRO A 74 13.89 8.32 -8.42
CA PRO A 74 14.66 7.11 -8.63
C PRO A 74 15.92 7.39 -9.47
N PRO A 75 17.09 6.87 -9.09
CA PRO A 75 18.31 7.08 -9.87
C PRO A 75 18.20 6.44 -11.26
N SER A 76 18.64 7.17 -12.29
CA SER A 76 18.67 6.70 -13.69
C SER A 76 19.82 5.73 -13.97
N SER A 77 20.95 5.90 -13.29
CA SER A 77 22.04 4.93 -13.15
C SER A 77 22.86 5.29 -11.91
N THR A 78 23.51 4.31 -11.28
CA THR A 78 24.50 4.57 -10.23
C THR A 78 25.68 3.64 -10.37
N ASP A 79 26.87 4.23 -10.50
CA ASP A 79 28.15 3.51 -10.46
C ASP A 79 28.53 3.06 -9.03
N ASN A 80 27.78 3.47 -7.99
CA ASN A 80 27.88 2.90 -6.64
C ASN A 80 26.53 2.94 -5.88
N PRO A 81 25.66 1.92 -6.05
CA PRO A 81 24.33 1.92 -5.46
C PRO A 81 24.32 1.92 -3.93
N ALA A 82 25.36 1.37 -3.28
CA ALA A 82 25.45 1.30 -1.83
C ALA A 82 25.61 2.68 -1.15
N GLU A 83 26.05 3.70 -1.87
CA GLU A 83 26.25 5.04 -1.33
C GLU A 83 25.07 5.98 -1.56
N ASN A 84 24.18 5.63 -2.49
CA ASN A 84 23.06 6.49 -2.88
C ASN A 84 22.02 6.61 -1.75
N PRO A 85 21.59 7.84 -1.39
CA PRO A 85 20.60 8.06 -0.33
C PRO A 85 19.24 7.39 -0.61
N TYR A 86 18.85 7.24 -1.87
CA TYR A 86 17.63 6.54 -2.28
C TYR A 86 17.66 5.08 -1.83
N PHE A 87 18.71 4.34 -2.21
CA PHE A 87 18.86 2.93 -1.86
C PHE A 87 19.05 2.73 -0.36
N LYS A 88 19.81 3.59 0.32
CA LYS A 88 19.97 3.55 1.78
C LYS A 88 18.63 3.70 2.52
N LEU A 89 17.79 4.63 2.09
CA LEU A 89 16.48 4.85 2.70
C LEU A 89 15.51 3.70 2.37
N GLN A 90 15.54 3.21 1.13
CA GLN A 90 14.75 2.04 0.73
C GLN A 90 15.10 0.81 1.57
N ASP A 91 16.40 0.52 1.74
CA ASP A 91 16.88 -0.60 2.55
C ASP A 91 16.48 -0.45 4.02
N ALA A 92 16.59 0.75 4.59
CA ALA A 92 16.15 1.02 5.96
C ALA A 92 14.65 0.79 6.15
N LEU A 93 13.83 1.17 5.15
CA LEU A 93 12.38 0.94 5.17
C LEU A 93 12.05 -0.56 5.06
N PHE A 94 12.76 -1.32 4.22
CA PHE A 94 12.61 -2.78 4.16
C PHE A 94 13.03 -3.46 5.47
N GLN A 95 14.14 -3.07 6.07
CA GLN A 95 14.57 -3.58 7.37
C GLN A 95 13.52 -3.33 8.44
N GLN A 96 12.94 -2.12 8.47
CA GLN A 96 11.88 -1.78 9.41
C GLN A 96 10.63 -2.65 9.20
N ILE A 97 10.24 -2.92 7.95
CA ILE A 97 9.14 -3.85 7.62
C ILE A 97 9.43 -5.25 8.18
N ASP A 98 10.62 -5.79 7.94
CA ASP A 98 10.98 -7.15 8.36
C ASP A 98 11.08 -7.28 9.88
N GLU A 99 11.62 -6.28 10.57
CA GLU A 99 11.63 -6.25 12.02
C GLU A 99 10.22 -6.20 12.60
N ASN A 100 9.34 -5.35 12.06
CA ASN A 100 7.97 -5.21 12.54
C ASN A 100 7.17 -6.50 12.30
N ARG A 101 7.41 -7.18 11.17
CA ARG A 101 6.84 -8.50 10.88
C ARG A 101 7.23 -9.55 11.89
N LYS A 102 8.50 -9.57 12.32
CA LYS A 102 8.99 -10.48 13.38
C LYS A 102 8.31 -10.16 14.70
N ILE A 103 8.13 -8.88 15.03
CA ILE A 103 7.41 -8.45 16.24
C ILE A 103 5.97 -8.92 16.21
N ILE A 104 5.25 -8.72 15.09
CA ILE A 104 3.87 -9.21 14.92
C ILE A 104 3.81 -10.73 15.08
N GLU A 105 4.79 -11.47 14.54
CA GLU A 105 4.83 -12.93 14.71
C GLU A 105 5.00 -13.32 16.18
N ILE A 106 5.80 -12.59 16.95
CA ILE A 106 5.96 -12.82 18.39
C ILE A 106 4.65 -12.50 19.13
N ILE A 107 4.03 -11.35 18.85
CA ILE A 107 2.77 -10.92 19.49
C ILE A 107 1.64 -11.90 19.17
N SER A 108 1.50 -12.32 17.92
CA SER A 108 0.45 -13.25 17.48
C SER A 108 0.55 -14.68 18.05
N ARG A 109 1.70 -15.04 18.64
CA ARG A 109 1.83 -16.29 19.41
C ARG A 109 1.26 -16.17 20.84
N THR A 110 1.08 -14.94 21.31
CA THR A 110 0.65 -14.62 22.68
C THR A 110 -0.72 -13.94 22.73
N GLU A 111 -1.21 -13.41 21.60
CA GLU A 111 -2.45 -12.63 21.55
C GLU A 111 -3.55 -13.40 20.80
N ASP A 112 -4.76 -13.44 21.39
CA ASP A 112 -5.91 -14.16 20.85
C ASP A 112 -6.67 -13.37 19.75
N ASP A 113 -6.36 -12.08 19.55
CA ASP A 113 -6.98 -11.25 18.51
C ASP A 113 -6.35 -11.50 17.14
N LEU A 114 -6.77 -12.61 16.53
CA LEU A 114 -6.35 -13.04 15.19
C LEU A 114 -6.73 -12.03 14.08
N GLY A 115 -7.75 -11.20 14.29
CA GLY A 115 -8.21 -10.19 13.34
C GLY A 115 -7.24 -9.02 13.28
N THR A 116 -6.94 -8.43 14.43
CA THR A 116 -5.99 -7.33 14.57
C THR A 116 -4.58 -7.74 14.15
N MET A 117 -4.13 -8.95 14.51
CA MET A 117 -2.84 -9.47 14.04
C MET A 117 -2.78 -9.66 12.52
N ALA A 118 -3.88 -10.13 11.91
CA ALA A 118 -3.96 -10.23 10.46
C ALA A 118 -3.95 -8.84 9.80
N ALA A 119 -4.63 -7.84 10.37
CA ALA A 119 -4.61 -6.47 9.88
C ALA A 119 -3.20 -5.87 9.93
N TRP A 120 -2.49 -6.07 11.05
CA TRP A 120 -1.10 -5.65 11.21
C TRP A 120 -0.16 -6.31 10.21
N ARG A 121 -0.30 -7.63 10.01
CA ARG A 121 0.51 -8.32 9.01
C ARG A 121 0.23 -7.80 7.61
N GLY A 122 -1.05 -7.67 7.25
CA GLY A 122 -1.47 -7.12 5.96
C GLY A 122 -0.93 -5.70 5.73
N ARG A 123 -0.95 -4.85 6.75
CA ARG A 123 -0.41 -3.48 6.68
C ARG A 123 1.05 -3.45 6.22
N TYR A 124 1.89 -4.34 6.74
CA TYR A 124 3.29 -4.40 6.33
C TYR A 124 3.52 -5.11 4.99
N GLU A 125 2.61 -5.97 4.53
CA GLU A 125 2.63 -6.45 3.13
C GLU A 125 2.24 -5.31 2.16
N LEU A 126 1.28 -4.46 2.53
CA LEU A 126 0.90 -3.26 1.76
C LEU A 126 2.08 -2.29 1.65
N TYR A 127 2.77 -2.04 2.76
CA TYR A 127 3.94 -1.16 2.77
C TYR A 127 5.08 -1.67 1.90
N GLU A 128 5.37 -2.97 1.95
CA GLU A 128 6.36 -3.57 1.06
C GLU A 128 5.96 -3.42 -0.41
N LEU A 129 4.67 -3.63 -0.72
CA LEU A 129 4.16 -3.48 -2.08
C LEU A 129 4.31 -2.05 -2.60
N LEU A 130 3.95 -1.05 -1.79
CA LEU A 130 4.08 0.37 -2.12
C LEU A 130 5.54 0.83 -2.29
N LEU A 131 6.48 0.23 -1.54
CA LEU A 131 7.92 0.47 -1.75
C LEU A 131 8.46 -0.12 -3.04
N ARG A 132 7.77 -1.08 -3.64
CA ARG A 132 8.23 -1.79 -4.85
C ARG A 132 7.66 -1.21 -6.13
N ILE A 133 6.52 -0.53 -6.08
CA ILE A 133 5.84 -0.03 -7.28
C ILE A 133 6.02 1.48 -7.46
N GLN A 134 6.03 1.92 -8.72
CA GLN A 134 6.14 3.33 -9.07
C GLN A 134 4.77 3.94 -9.35
N LEU A 135 4.21 4.65 -8.36
CA LEU A 135 2.94 5.37 -8.46
C LEU A 135 3.18 6.84 -8.80
N ASN A 136 3.27 7.15 -10.10
CA ASN A 136 3.39 8.52 -10.61
C ASN A 136 2.34 8.79 -11.71
N GLY A 137 2.18 10.06 -12.11
CA GLY A 137 1.16 10.48 -13.07
C GLY A 137 1.33 9.90 -14.48
N ARG A 138 2.57 9.62 -14.92
CA ARG A 138 2.81 8.96 -16.21
C ARG A 138 2.31 7.51 -16.16
N ASN A 139 2.74 6.76 -15.15
CA ASN A 139 2.36 5.36 -14.96
C ASN A 139 0.85 5.22 -14.71
N LEU A 140 0.20 6.23 -14.11
CA LEU A 140 -1.25 6.29 -13.96
C LEU A 140 -1.97 6.29 -15.31
N VAL A 141 -1.49 7.12 -16.24
CA VAL A 141 -2.03 7.22 -17.60
C VAL A 141 -1.75 5.95 -18.40
N GLU A 142 -0.56 5.36 -18.26
CA GLU A 142 -0.23 4.07 -18.89
C GLU A 142 -1.11 2.94 -18.34
N PHE A 143 -1.36 2.91 -17.04
CA PHE A 143 -2.26 1.95 -16.41
C PHE A 143 -3.71 2.12 -16.89
N ALA A 144 -4.27 3.33 -16.81
CA ALA A 144 -5.64 3.62 -17.21
C ALA A 144 -5.90 3.45 -18.72
N GLY A 145 -4.91 3.81 -19.55
CA GLY A 145 -5.07 3.87 -21.00
C GLY A 145 -4.59 2.61 -21.73
N ARG A 146 -3.44 2.07 -21.32
CA ARG A 146 -2.78 0.92 -21.97
C ARG A 146 -2.99 -0.38 -21.18
N GLY A 147 -3.37 -0.30 -19.91
CA GLY A 147 -3.55 -1.47 -19.04
C GLY A 147 -2.25 -2.00 -18.44
N TYR A 148 -1.16 -1.22 -18.49
CA TYR A 148 0.12 -1.63 -17.93
C TYR A 148 0.15 -1.45 -16.41
N LEU A 149 0.51 -2.51 -15.70
CA LEU A 149 0.77 -2.43 -14.26
C LEU A 149 1.92 -1.45 -13.98
N PRO A 150 1.91 -0.77 -12.83
CA PRO A 150 2.99 0.15 -12.47
C PRO A 150 4.34 -0.61 -12.46
N PRO A 151 5.40 -0.03 -13.04
CA PRO A 151 6.71 -0.65 -13.07
C PRO A 151 7.31 -0.74 -11.67
N LEU A 152 8.28 -1.64 -11.53
CA LEU A 152 9.05 -1.82 -10.32
C LEU A 152 10.01 -0.66 -10.07
N ARG A 153 10.18 -0.28 -8.80
CA ARG A 153 11.26 0.59 -8.35
C ARG A 153 12.57 -0.20 -8.38
N PRO A 154 13.70 0.45 -8.72
CA PRO A 154 15.00 -0.17 -8.57
C PRO A 154 15.23 -0.62 -7.11
N SER A 155 15.82 -1.80 -6.90
CA SER A 155 16.21 -2.29 -5.57
C SER A 155 17.53 -3.07 -5.63
N LEU A 156 18.21 -3.13 -4.48
CA LEU A 156 19.45 -3.91 -4.28
C LEU A 156 19.22 -5.26 -3.61
N LEU A 157 18.03 -5.48 -3.05
CA LEU A 157 17.71 -6.67 -2.28
C LEU A 157 17.08 -7.76 -3.16
N GLU A 158 17.20 -9.02 -2.74
CA GLU A 158 16.53 -10.12 -3.41
C GLU A 158 15.02 -10.00 -3.25
N GLU A 159 14.34 -9.84 -4.38
CA GLU A 159 12.96 -9.40 -4.41
C GLU A 159 11.97 -10.58 -4.37
N ARG A 160 11.08 -10.60 -3.37
CA ARG A 160 9.82 -11.36 -3.45
C ARG A 160 9.04 -10.89 -4.67
N SER A 161 8.39 -11.79 -5.39
CA SER A 161 7.54 -11.39 -6.52
C SER A 161 6.38 -10.52 -6.05
N LEU A 162 5.97 -9.54 -6.87
CA LEU A 162 4.78 -8.71 -6.61
C LEU A 162 3.54 -9.56 -6.39
N GLU A 163 3.40 -10.64 -7.16
CA GLU A 163 2.30 -11.59 -7.04
C GLU A 163 2.26 -12.24 -5.65
N SER A 164 3.43 -12.65 -5.12
CA SER A 164 3.51 -13.25 -3.78
C SER A 164 3.11 -12.26 -2.69
N ILE A 165 3.55 -11.00 -2.80
CA ILE A 165 3.22 -9.95 -1.84
C ILE A 165 1.73 -9.60 -1.95
N GLY A 166 1.22 -9.39 -3.17
CA GLY A 166 -0.19 -9.09 -3.44
C GLY A 166 -1.12 -10.17 -2.92
N PHE A 167 -0.82 -11.44 -3.17
CA PHE A 167 -1.57 -12.57 -2.63
C PHE A 167 -1.56 -12.59 -1.09
N SER A 168 -0.39 -12.40 -0.49
CA SER A 168 -0.23 -12.42 0.97
C SER A 168 -0.99 -11.27 1.61
N LEU A 169 -0.86 -10.07 1.05
CA LEU A 169 -1.59 -8.87 1.44
C LEU A 169 -3.10 -9.11 1.44
N SER A 170 -3.66 -9.49 0.29
CA SER A 170 -5.10 -9.66 0.19
C SER A 170 -5.61 -10.79 1.09
N ARG A 171 -4.83 -11.87 1.28
CA ARG A 171 -5.16 -12.94 2.22
C ARG A 171 -5.25 -12.45 3.65
N HIS A 172 -4.26 -11.67 4.10
CA HIS A 172 -4.23 -11.14 5.47
C HIS A 172 -5.36 -10.12 5.70
N MET A 173 -5.60 -9.22 4.75
CA MET A 173 -6.66 -8.21 4.86
C MET A 173 -8.06 -8.82 4.82
N ARG A 174 -8.31 -9.82 3.96
CA ARG A 174 -9.58 -10.59 3.96
C ARG A 174 -9.80 -11.29 5.29
N ARG A 175 -8.74 -11.89 5.85
CA ARG A 175 -8.80 -12.52 7.18
C ARG A 175 -9.17 -11.47 8.24
N ALA A 176 -8.53 -10.30 8.22
CA ALA A 176 -8.82 -9.23 9.17
C ALA A 176 -10.30 -8.78 9.10
N LEU A 177 -10.84 -8.55 7.90
CA LEU A 177 -12.25 -8.20 7.69
C LEU A 177 -13.21 -9.32 8.09
N ALA A 178 -12.82 -10.58 7.92
CA ALA A 178 -13.66 -11.71 8.32
C ALA A 178 -13.82 -11.83 9.85
N TYR A 179 -12.79 -11.42 10.63
CA TYR A 179 -12.87 -11.41 12.09
C TYR A 179 -13.58 -10.16 12.63
N ASN A 180 -13.32 -8.99 12.05
CA ASN A 180 -13.98 -7.75 12.43
C ASN A 180 -14.18 -6.85 11.19
N PRO A 181 -15.37 -6.90 10.55
CA PRO A 181 -15.63 -6.18 9.31
C PRO A 181 -15.74 -4.66 9.51
N ASP A 182 -16.14 -4.22 10.70
CA ASP A 182 -16.36 -2.81 11.04
C ASP A 182 -15.23 -2.22 11.90
N GLY A 183 -14.10 -2.92 12.02
CA GLY A 183 -12.96 -2.47 12.81
C GLY A 183 -12.28 -1.22 12.24
N ASP A 184 -11.49 -0.53 13.06
CA ASP A 184 -10.79 0.71 12.66
C ASP A 184 -9.84 0.54 11.46
N TYR A 185 -9.41 -0.69 11.19
CA TYR A 185 -8.57 -1.04 10.04
C TYR A 185 -9.36 -1.34 8.76
N ALA A 186 -10.70 -1.31 8.77
CA ALA A 186 -11.53 -1.78 7.66
C ALA A 186 -11.17 -1.09 6.34
N SER A 187 -11.10 0.24 6.32
CA SER A 187 -10.74 1.01 5.12
C SER A 187 -9.34 0.67 4.60
N LEU A 188 -8.36 0.47 5.50
CA LEU A 188 -7.02 0.03 5.12
C LEU A 188 -7.03 -1.39 4.56
N ALA A 189 -7.83 -2.28 5.12
CA ALA A 189 -7.95 -3.65 4.66
C ALA A 189 -8.60 -3.72 3.26
N HIS A 190 -9.69 -2.97 3.05
CA HIS A 190 -10.31 -2.81 1.73
C HIS A 190 -9.34 -2.26 0.68
N PHE A 191 -8.59 -1.21 1.01
CA PHE A 191 -7.54 -0.69 0.13
C PHE A 191 -6.45 -1.73 -0.17
N GLY A 192 -5.99 -2.44 0.87
CA GLY A 192 -4.99 -3.51 0.75
C GLY A 192 -5.45 -4.65 -0.15
N ILE A 193 -6.73 -5.07 -0.06
CA ILE A 193 -7.29 -6.11 -0.94
C ILE A 193 -7.33 -5.62 -2.39
N ALA A 194 -7.84 -4.40 -2.62
CA ALA A 194 -7.96 -3.86 -3.97
C ALA A 194 -6.60 -3.78 -4.68
N LEU A 195 -5.58 -3.23 -4.00
CA LEU A 195 -4.23 -3.16 -4.55
C LEU A 195 -3.56 -4.53 -4.63
N GLY A 196 -3.69 -5.37 -3.60
CA GLY A 196 -3.08 -6.69 -3.56
C GLY A 196 -3.59 -7.62 -4.66
N ASP A 197 -4.90 -7.61 -4.91
CA ASP A 197 -5.51 -8.39 -5.99
C ASP A 197 -5.14 -7.85 -7.37
N LEU A 198 -5.09 -6.51 -7.52
CA LEU A 198 -4.66 -5.89 -8.77
C LEU A 198 -3.24 -6.34 -9.13
N MET A 199 -2.32 -6.34 -8.16
CA MET A 199 -0.94 -6.77 -8.37
C MET A 199 -0.80 -8.30 -8.50
N TYR A 200 -1.67 -9.08 -7.85
CA TYR A 200 -1.63 -10.55 -7.93
C TYR A 200 -2.17 -11.09 -9.25
N PHE A 201 -3.33 -10.60 -9.70
CA PHE A 201 -3.96 -11.14 -10.90
C PHE A 201 -3.58 -10.39 -12.18
N GLY A 202 -3.05 -9.17 -12.06
CA GLY A 202 -2.74 -8.30 -13.20
C GLY A 202 -3.94 -7.95 -14.07
N ARG A 203 -5.16 -8.09 -13.53
CA ARG A 203 -6.43 -7.82 -14.21
C ARG A 203 -7.40 -7.15 -13.26
N THR A 204 -8.35 -6.42 -13.82
CA THR A 204 -9.41 -5.74 -13.07
C THR A 204 -10.65 -6.60 -12.92
N ASP A 205 -10.66 -7.41 -11.87
CA ASP A 205 -11.85 -8.16 -11.44
C ASP A 205 -12.89 -7.20 -10.83
N PRO A 206 -14.20 -7.35 -11.11
CA PRO A 206 -15.26 -6.57 -10.44
C PRO A 206 -15.13 -6.54 -8.92
N ALA A 207 -14.66 -7.62 -8.28
CA ALA A 207 -14.48 -7.67 -6.83
C ALA A 207 -13.45 -6.63 -6.31
N ILE A 208 -12.48 -6.24 -7.14
CA ILE A 208 -11.51 -5.19 -6.79
C ILE A 208 -12.22 -3.84 -6.61
N LEU A 209 -13.23 -3.56 -7.44
CA LEU A 209 -14.02 -2.34 -7.33
C LEU A 209 -14.89 -2.34 -6.08
N ASP A 210 -15.52 -3.44 -5.73
CA ASP A 210 -16.34 -3.52 -4.50
C ASP A 210 -15.50 -3.20 -3.26
N HIS A 211 -14.25 -3.68 -3.24
CA HIS A 211 -13.32 -3.32 -2.18
C HIS A 211 -12.88 -1.86 -2.24
N LEU A 212 -12.63 -1.31 -3.43
CA LEU A 212 -12.24 0.09 -3.60
C LEU A 212 -13.36 1.07 -3.18
N ASP A 213 -14.60 0.81 -3.58
CA ASP A 213 -15.79 1.61 -3.28
C ASP A 213 -16.10 1.59 -1.76
N ALA A 214 -15.70 0.53 -1.05
CA ALA A 214 -15.85 0.40 0.40
C ALA A 214 -14.77 1.14 1.22
N VAL A 215 -13.72 1.67 0.59
CA VAL A 215 -12.69 2.45 1.29
C VAL A 215 -13.25 3.81 1.67
N LYS A 216 -13.08 4.21 2.95
CA LYS A 216 -13.31 5.57 3.43
C LYS A 216 -11.98 6.33 3.49
N PRO A 217 -11.67 7.24 2.55
CA PRO A 217 -10.35 7.86 2.44
C PRO A 217 -9.94 8.65 3.69
N GLU A 218 -10.91 9.21 4.41
CA GLU A 218 -10.71 9.93 5.67
C GLU A 218 -10.14 9.03 6.78
N GLN A 219 -10.40 7.72 6.72
CA GLN A 219 -9.88 6.73 7.68
C GLN A 219 -8.49 6.21 7.31
N LEU A 220 -7.99 6.51 6.11
CA LEU A 220 -6.64 6.15 5.71
C LEU A 220 -5.61 7.12 6.32
N PRO A 221 -4.41 6.62 6.70
CA PRO A 221 -3.26 7.47 7.00
C PRO A 221 -3.01 8.48 5.87
N ALA A 222 -2.70 9.73 6.21
CA ALA A 222 -2.51 10.79 5.22
C ALA A 222 -1.48 10.42 4.14
N GLN A 223 -0.43 9.69 4.52
CA GLN A 223 0.63 9.23 3.62
C GLN A 223 0.21 8.13 2.65
N LEU A 224 -1.02 7.58 2.77
CA LEU A 224 -1.57 6.55 1.88
C LEU A 224 -2.73 7.05 1.02
N ARG A 225 -3.24 8.26 1.29
CA ARG A 225 -4.42 8.81 0.59
C ARG A 225 -4.12 9.08 -0.88
N ASP A 226 -2.89 9.47 -1.19
CA ASP A 226 -2.48 9.71 -2.56
C ASP A 226 -2.32 8.39 -3.34
N GLU A 227 -1.81 7.34 -2.69
CA GLU A 227 -1.68 6.01 -3.24
C GLU A 227 -3.06 5.42 -3.52
N TRP A 228 -4.01 5.60 -2.59
CA TRP A 228 -5.41 5.26 -2.83
C TRP A 228 -5.97 6.08 -4.00
N THR A 229 -5.74 7.39 -4.06
CA THR A 229 -6.22 8.26 -5.14
C THR A 229 -5.67 7.80 -6.49
N TRP A 230 -4.39 7.41 -6.56
CA TRP A 230 -3.78 6.85 -7.76
C TRP A 230 -4.48 5.56 -8.20
N VAL A 231 -4.67 4.61 -7.28
CA VAL A 231 -5.31 3.31 -7.58
C VAL A 231 -6.76 3.51 -8.00
N ALA A 232 -7.50 4.34 -7.27
CA ALA A 232 -8.89 4.65 -7.55
C ALA A 232 -9.06 5.35 -8.91
N ALA A 233 -8.27 6.39 -9.18
CA ALA A 233 -8.32 7.11 -10.45
C ALA A 233 -7.99 6.18 -11.63
N GLY A 234 -6.99 5.31 -11.48
CA GLY A 234 -6.63 4.34 -12.50
C GLY A 234 -7.74 3.33 -12.77
N LEU A 235 -8.28 2.71 -11.73
CA LEU A 235 -9.33 1.68 -11.85
C LEU A 235 -10.65 2.26 -12.36
N TYR A 236 -11.08 3.42 -11.86
CA TYR A 236 -12.30 4.07 -12.34
C TYR A 236 -12.18 4.51 -13.80
N SER A 237 -11.00 4.97 -14.22
CA SER A 237 -10.72 5.28 -15.63
C SER A 237 -10.79 4.04 -16.52
N LEU A 238 -10.11 2.96 -16.11
CA LEU A 238 -10.04 1.72 -16.89
C LEU A 238 -11.41 1.04 -17.02
N LEU A 239 -12.26 1.16 -15.99
CA LEU A 239 -13.56 0.48 -15.91
C LEU A 239 -14.76 1.37 -16.28
N GLY A 240 -14.51 2.62 -16.67
CA GLY A 240 -15.57 3.53 -17.14
C GLY A 240 -16.47 4.11 -16.04
N ARG A 241 -15.99 4.20 -14.81
CA ARG A 241 -16.72 4.74 -13.65
C ARG A 241 -16.52 6.26 -13.55
N GLU A 242 -17.15 7.01 -14.46
CA GLU A 242 -16.97 8.47 -14.57
C GLU A 242 -17.25 9.21 -13.25
N ASP A 243 -18.35 8.88 -12.56
CA ASP A 243 -18.75 9.59 -11.35
C ASP A 243 -17.78 9.33 -10.18
N GLY A 244 -17.33 8.09 -10.01
CA GLY A 244 -16.30 7.74 -9.02
C GLY A 244 -14.99 8.46 -9.30
N LEU A 245 -14.59 8.58 -10.58
CA LEU A 245 -13.40 9.31 -10.98
C LEU A 245 -13.49 10.81 -10.66
N LYS A 246 -14.64 11.45 -10.94
CA LYS A 246 -14.87 12.87 -10.61
C LYS A 246 -14.75 13.12 -9.11
N ILE A 247 -15.43 12.33 -8.29
CA ILE A 247 -15.39 12.45 -6.83
C ILE A 247 -13.95 12.30 -6.31
N THR A 248 -13.18 11.40 -6.91
CA THR A 248 -11.79 11.13 -6.49
C THR A 248 -10.83 12.25 -6.89
N LEU A 249 -10.97 12.82 -8.09
CA LEU A 249 -10.05 13.85 -8.61
C LEU A 249 -10.44 15.29 -8.25
N GLU A 250 -11.70 15.50 -7.88
CA GLU A 250 -12.30 16.78 -7.49
C GLU A 250 -13.17 16.55 -6.24
N PRO A 251 -12.56 16.19 -5.09
CA PRO A 251 -13.33 16.08 -3.85
C PRO A 251 -14.04 17.42 -3.62
N ALA A 252 -15.35 17.35 -3.44
CA ALA A 252 -16.17 18.54 -3.27
C ALA A 252 -15.50 19.45 -2.23
N ALA A 253 -15.38 20.74 -2.55
CA ALA A 253 -14.92 21.76 -1.61
C ALA A 253 -15.96 21.99 -0.50
N GLU A 254 -16.33 20.94 0.23
CA GLU A 254 -17.05 21.04 1.48
C GLU A 254 -16.03 21.40 2.57
N ASN A 255 -15.84 22.72 2.70
CA ASN A 255 -15.40 23.49 3.88
C ASN A 255 -14.70 24.82 3.52
N ALA A 256 -14.90 25.37 2.32
CA ALA A 256 -14.52 26.76 1.99
C ALA A 256 -15.66 27.76 2.29
N GLY A 257 -16.39 27.51 3.38
CA GLY A 257 -17.57 28.28 3.76
C GLY A 257 -17.74 28.33 5.27
N ASN A 258 -16.69 28.69 6.02
CA ASN A 258 -16.78 29.62 7.15
C ASN A 258 -15.41 29.79 7.85
N GLU A 259 -15.10 31.08 8.07
CA GLU A 259 -14.18 31.62 9.08
C GLU A 259 -12.66 31.62 8.83
N THR A 260 -12.20 32.80 8.38
CA THR A 260 -11.12 33.62 8.95
C THR A 260 -9.91 32.94 9.61
N THR A 261 -8.74 33.18 9.00
CA THR A 261 -7.37 33.13 9.58
C THR A 261 -6.87 31.78 10.08
N ALA A 262 -6.16 31.06 9.20
CA ALA A 262 -5.09 30.12 9.56
C ALA A 262 -3.97 30.19 8.50
N PRO A 263 -2.69 30.01 8.89
CA PRO A 263 -1.53 30.42 8.08
C PRO A 263 -1.23 29.43 6.96
N ALA A 264 -0.60 29.96 5.90
CA ALA A 264 0.08 29.27 4.79
C ALA A 264 -0.08 27.74 4.79
N SER A 265 -1.15 27.27 4.15
CA SER A 265 -1.36 25.88 3.80
C SER A 265 -0.11 25.32 3.12
N ALA A 266 0.39 24.22 3.66
CA ALA A 266 1.45 23.39 3.06
C ALA A 266 1.17 23.17 1.57
N PRO A 267 2.21 23.09 0.71
CA PRO A 267 2.01 22.89 -0.72
C PRO A 267 1.16 21.64 -0.93
N THR A 268 -0.04 21.82 -1.47
CA THR A 268 -0.90 20.73 -1.92
C THR A 268 -0.11 20.01 -3.02
N VAL A 269 0.44 18.84 -2.73
CA VAL A 269 1.07 18.00 -3.75
C VAL A 269 -0.03 17.68 -4.77
N VAL A 270 0.05 18.31 -5.95
CA VAL A 270 -0.87 18.03 -7.05
C VAL A 270 -0.50 16.64 -7.56
N LEU A 271 -1.19 15.61 -7.05
CA LEU A 271 -0.95 14.22 -7.43
C LEU A 271 -1.18 14.01 -8.94
N VAL A 272 -2.15 14.74 -9.50
CA VAL A 272 -2.58 14.61 -10.90
C VAL A 272 -2.72 15.99 -11.52
N GLU A 273 -1.90 16.26 -12.53
CA GLU A 273 -1.90 17.50 -13.30
C GLU A 273 -3.21 17.66 -14.10
N PRO A 274 -3.65 18.89 -14.43
CA PRO A 274 -4.91 19.13 -15.13
C PRO A 274 -5.05 18.31 -16.43
N TYR A 275 -3.98 18.20 -17.22
CA TYR A 275 -4.00 17.43 -18.47
C TYR A 275 -4.08 15.90 -18.23
N GLN A 276 -3.50 15.40 -17.13
CA GLN A 276 -3.67 14.00 -16.73
C GLN A 276 -5.11 13.72 -16.31
N LYS A 277 -5.74 14.64 -15.56
CA LYS A 277 -7.17 14.53 -15.21
C LYS A 277 -8.04 14.44 -16.46
N GLN A 278 -7.79 15.29 -17.46
CA GLN A 278 -8.55 15.24 -18.72
C GLN A 278 -8.35 13.93 -19.48
N LEU A 279 -7.14 13.37 -19.51
CA LEU A 279 -6.91 12.05 -20.10
C LEU A 279 -7.64 10.93 -19.37
N LEU A 280 -7.58 10.90 -18.03
CA LEU A 280 -8.28 9.92 -17.20
C LEU A 280 -9.79 9.98 -17.40
N MET A 281 -10.35 11.19 -17.43
CA MET A 281 -11.76 11.42 -17.77
C MET A 281 -12.09 10.97 -19.19
N GLY A 282 -11.18 11.19 -20.14
CA GLY A 282 -11.26 10.65 -21.50
C GLY A 282 -11.43 9.13 -21.47
N TYR A 283 -10.53 8.41 -20.78
CA TYR A 283 -10.58 6.96 -20.60
C TYR A 283 -11.90 6.48 -20.00
N ALA A 284 -12.33 7.06 -18.87
CA ALA A 284 -13.59 6.70 -18.24
C ALA A 284 -14.78 6.86 -19.19
N ARG A 285 -14.83 7.97 -19.94
CA ARG A 285 -15.91 8.26 -20.90
C ARG A 285 -15.88 7.35 -22.11
N PHE A 286 -14.71 6.97 -22.59
CA PHE A 286 -14.59 6.02 -23.69
C PHE A 286 -15.10 4.63 -23.30
N GLN A 287 -14.74 4.16 -22.10
CA GLN A 287 -15.18 2.85 -21.60
C GLN A 287 -16.68 2.82 -21.31
N SER A 288 -17.25 3.92 -20.83
CA SER A 288 -18.72 4.10 -20.68
C SER A 288 -19.45 4.41 -22.00
N LYS A 289 -18.74 4.38 -23.15
CA LYS A 289 -19.27 4.62 -24.51
C LYS A 289 -19.78 6.04 -24.76
N ASN A 290 -19.41 7.00 -23.92
CA ASN A 290 -19.67 8.43 -24.12
C ASN A 290 -18.59 9.05 -25.01
N TYR A 291 -18.57 8.61 -26.27
CA TYR A 291 -17.48 8.92 -27.21
C TYR A 291 -17.34 10.41 -27.52
N MET A 292 -18.44 11.18 -27.54
CA MET A 292 -18.39 12.62 -27.81
C MET A 292 -17.68 13.39 -26.70
N GLN A 293 -17.99 13.07 -25.43
CA GLN A 293 -17.33 13.72 -24.30
C GLN A 293 -15.90 13.20 -24.09
N ALA A 294 -15.64 11.92 -24.40
CA ALA A 294 -14.28 11.37 -24.43
C ALA A 294 -13.42 12.13 -25.44
N LEU A 295 -13.94 12.34 -26.66
CA LEU A 295 -13.25 13.06 -27.73
C LEU A 295 -12.96 14.52 -27.35
N TYR A 296 -13.90 15.19 -26.70
CA TYR A 296 -13.69 16.55 -26.21
C TYR A 296 -12.54 16.62 -25.19
N ALA A 297 -12.52 15.71 -24.21
CA ALA A 297 -11.49 15.68 -23.18
C ALA A 297 -10.08 15.42 -23.76
N VAL A 298 -9.92 14.44 -24.66
CA VAL A 298 -8.61 14.13 -25.24
C VAL A 298 -8.10 15.24 -26.15
N ARG A 299 -8.98 15.94 -26.88
CA ARG A 299 -8.58 17.04 -27.76
C ARG A 299 -8.02 18.24 -27.00
N GLN A 300 -8.55 18.53 -25.81
CA GLN A 300 -7.98 19.58 -24.96
C GLN A 300 -6.50 19.29 -24.63
N VAL A 301 -6.17 18.03 -24.39
CA VAL A 301 -4.80 17.60 -24.06
C VAL A 301 -3.92 17.58 -25.31
N LYS A 302 -4.41 16.99 -26.40
CA LYS A 302 -3.65 16.83 -27.65
C LYS A 302 -3.19 18.16 -28.24
N TYR A 303 -4.09 19.15 -28.28
CA TYR A 303 -3.85 20.42 -28.98
C TYR A 303 -3.25 21.52 -28.10
N ASP A 304 -3.04 21.26 -26.81
CA ASP A 304 -2.35 22.19 -25.93
C ASP A 304 -0.83 22.02 -26.07
N PRO A 305 -0.09 23.03 -26.57
CA PRO A 305 1.36 22.95 -26.75
C PRO A 305 2.15 22.94 -25.43
N SER A 306 1.52 23.29 -24.30
CA SER A 306 2.17 23.24 -22.98
C SER A 306 2.22 21.84 -22.37
N VAL A 307 1.47 20.89 -22.94
CA VAL A 307 1.40 19.51 -22.46
C VAL A 307 2.61 18.70 -22.96
N PRO A 308 3.27 17.91 -22.10
CA PRO A 308 4.40 17.07 -22.50
C PRO A 308 4.03 16.05 -23.61
N ASP A 309 4.99 15.78 -24.49
CA ASP A 309 4.82 14.95 -25.70
C ASP A 309 4.17 13.60 -25.45
N PHE A 310 4.55 12.92 -24.35
CA PHE A 310 3.96 11.65 -23.94
C PHE A 310 2.42 11.73 -23.83
N TYR A 311 1.90 12.74 -23.14
CA TYR A 311 0.45 12.88 -22.92
C TYR A 311 -0.28 13.33 -24.19
N ARG A 312 0.36 14.14 -25.03
CA ARG A 312 -0.19 14.52 -26.34
C ARG A 312 -0.25 13.33 -27.29
N ALA A 313 0.76 12.47 -27.29
CA ALA A 313 0.77 11.23 -28.03
C ALA A 313 -0.32 10.26 -27.54
N GLU A 314 -0.50 10.12 -26.22
CA GLU A 314 -1.61 9.32 -25.67
C GLU A 314 -2.98 9.88 -26.04
N ALA A 315 -3.15 11.20 -26.02
CA ALA A 315 -4.38 11.85 -26.45
C ALA A 315 -4.67 11.60 -27.94
N ALA A 316 -3.65 11.68 -28.81
CA ALA A 316 -3.76 11.38 -30.23
C ALA A 316 -4.12 9.90 -30.46
N ARG A 317 -3.46 8.97 -29.76
CA ARG A 317 -3.81 7.54 -29.78
C ARG A 317 -5.28 7.33 -29.44
N MET A 318 -5.72 7.94 -28.33
CA MET A 318 -7.08 7.78 -27.84
C MET A 318 -8.11 8.37 -28.81
N GLU A 319 -7.84 9.53 -29.42
CA GLU A 319 -8.67 10.07 -30.50
C GLU A 319 -8.80 9.09 -31.65
N GLY A 320 -7.71 8.42 -32.04
CA GLY A 320 -7.73 7.35 -33.03
C GLY A 320 -8.65 6.20 -32.63
N GLU A 321 -8.54 5.70 -31.40
CA GLU A 321 -9.39 4.61 -30.90
C GLU A 321 -10.87 4.99 -30.82
N ILE A 322 -11.18 6.23 -30.42
CA ILE A 322 -12.55 6.76 -30.45
C ILE A 322 -13.09 6.77 -31.88
N ASN A 323 -12.34 7.33 -32.83
CA ASN A 323 -12.75 7.40 -34.23
C ASN A 323 -12.90 6.00 -34.85
N ALA A 324 -12.03 5.05 -34.49
CA ALA A 324 -12.20 3.67 -34.93
C ALA A 324 -13.49 3.03 -34.42
N LYS A 325 -13.89 3.31 -33.17
CA LYS A 325 -15.15 2.80 -32.62
C LYS A 325 -16.37 3.43 -33.28
N GLN A 326 -16.32 4.72 -33.63
CA GLN A 326 -17.45 5.44 -34.21
C GLN A 326 -17.59 5.21 -35.72
N ASN A 327 -16.48 5.20 -36.46
CA ASN A 327 -16.48 5.29 -37.93
C ASN A 327 -15.81 4.09 -38.61
N GLY A 328 -15.18 3.20 -37.84
CA GLY A 328 -14.49 1.99 -38.34
C GLY A 328 -12.96 2.09 -38.29
N PRO A 329 -12.25 0.95 -38.34
CA PRO A 329 -10.84 0.83 -37.97
C PRO A 329 -9.89 1.75 -38.74
N TYR A 330 -10.15 2.01 -40.03
CA TYR A 330 -9.31 2.89 -40.86
C TYR A 330 -9.25 4.33 -40.36
N PHE A 331 -10.27 4.80 -39.66
CA PHE A 331 -10.30 6.16 -39.12
C PHE A 331 -9.36 6.36 -37.93
N ALA A 332 -8.77 5.30 -37.36
CA ALA A 332 -7.72 5.43 -36.35
C ALA A 332 -6.35 5.78 -36.94
N LEU A 333 -6.07 5.36 -38.17
CA LEU A 333 -4.74 5.41 -38.78
C LEU A 333 -4.06 6.78 -38.72
N PRO A 334 -4.67 7.90 -39.18
CA PRO A 334 -3.99 9.20 -39.17
C PRO A 334 -3.63 9.67 -37.75
N TYR A 335 -4.43 9.29 -36.75
CA TYR A 335 -4.19 9.65 -35.36
C TYR A 335 -3.12 8.79 -34.69
N LEU A 336 -3.04 7.50 -35.05
CA LEU A 336 -1.97 6.61 -34.58
C LEU A 336 -0.61 6.96 -35.21
N GLU A 337 -0.60 7.35 -36.48
CA GLU A 337 0.60 7.90 -37.14
C GLU A 337 1.06 9.21 -36.50
N GLU A 338 0.11 10.11 -36.18
CA GLU A 338 0.41 11.34 -35.45
C GLU A 338 0.95 11.04 -34.04
N ALA A 339 0.33 10.12 -33.30
CA ALA A 339 0.79 9.70 -31.98
C ALA A 339 2.25 9.21 -32.03
N LEU A 340 2.58 8.34 -32.99
CA LEU A 340 3.95 7.86 -33.21
C LEU A 340 4.93 8.99 -33.56
N ARG A 341 4.51 9.95 -34.39
CA ARG A 341 5.33 11.10 -34.74
C ARG A 341 5.65 11.97 -33.52
N ILE A 342 4.70 12.13 -32.59
CA ILE A 342 4.89 12.89 -31.36
C ILE A 342 5.75 12.12 -30.35
N SER A 343 5.46 10.83 -30.14
CA SER A 343 6.17 10.00 -29.15
C SER A 343 7.58 9.59 -29.57
N GLY A 344 7.87 9.59 -30.88
CA GLY A 344 9.06 8.96 -31.43
C GLY A 344 8.92 7.44 -31.47
N GLU A 345 9.89 6.71 -30.91
CA GLU A 345 9.89 5.25 -30.92
C GLU A 345 9.08 4.66 -29.74
N ASP A 346 7.78 4.47 -29.94
CA ASP A 346 6.91 3.77 -28.98
C ASP A 346 6.47 2.39 -29.53
N PRO A 347 6.96 1.27 -28.97
CA PRO A 347 6.60 -0.07 -29.43
C PRO A 347 5.10 -0.38 -29.35
N PHE A 348 4.41 0.12 -28.32
CA PHE A 348 2.98 -0.09 -28.14
C PHE A 348 2.19 0.61 -29.23
N LEU A 349 2.54 1.86 -29.56
CA LEU A 349 1.88 2.59 -30.64
C LEU A 349 2.15 1.95 -32.01
N ARG A 350 3.35 1.40 -32.24
CA ARG A 350 3.66 0.64 -33.46
C ARG A 350 2.79 -0.63 -33.56
N GLU A 351 2.67 -1.37 -32.47
CA GLU A 351 1.80 -2.55 -32.40
C GLU A 351 0.34 -2.18 -32.67
N ARG A 352 -0.15 -1.10 -32.04
CA ARG A 352 -1.50 -0.60 -32.26
C ARG A 352 -1.72 -0.20 -33.71
N LEU A 353 -0.83 0.59 -34.31
CA LEU A 353 -0.93 0.97 -35.73
C LEU A 353 -1.04 -0.29 -36.62
N ASN A 354 -0.17 -1.27 -36.41
CA ASN A 354 -0.19 -2.53 -37.15
C ASN A 354 -1.48 -3.33 -36.98
N ALA A 355 -2.12 -3.25 -35.80
CA ALA A 355 -3.40 -3.92 -35.55
C ALA A 355 -4.56 -3.32 -36.35
N PHE A 356 -4.49 -2.04 -36.72
CA PHE A 356 -5.50 -1.34 -37.53
C PHE A 356 -5.22 -1.37 -39.03
N LEU A 357 -4.01 -1.75 -39.45
CA LEU A 357 -3.70 -1.94 -40.87
C LEU A 357 -4.49 -3.11 -41.46
N PRO A 358 -4.93 -3.02 -42.73
CA PRO A 358 -5.56 -4.14 -43.40
C PRO A 358 -4.58 -5.32 -43.45
N LYS A 359 -4.98 -6.46 -42.88
CA LYS A 359 -4.26 -7.70 -43.08
C LYS A 359 -4.45 -8.10 -44.54
N ASN A 360 -3.39 -8.02 -45.34
CA ASN A 360 -3.38 -8.56 -46.70
C ASN A 360 -3.89 -10.02 -46.64
N ARG A 361 -5.05 -10.27 -47.24
CA ARG A 361 -5.63 -11.60 -47.42
C ARG A 361 -5.12 -12.22 -48.71
#